data_AF-A0A947BU73-F1
#
_entry.id   AF-A0A947BU73-F1
#
_cell.length_a   1.000
_cell.length_b   1.000
_cell.length_c   1.000
_cell.angle_alpha   90.00
_cell.angle_beta   90.00
_cell.angle_gamma   90.00
#
_symmetry.space_group_name_H-M   'P 1'
#
loop_
_entity.id
_entity.type
_entity.pdbx_description
1 polymer ?
#
loop_
_entity_poly.entity_id
_entity_poly.type
_entity_poly.pdbx_seq_one_letter_code
_entity_poly.pdbx_strand_id
1 'polypeptide(L)'
;MSRFGGVFNASKLSLLVVIIGVLLAAGYLIYSSYSDARSVHNDMTQVIRDQQSRRVQVASMIDASRERSFTLLKMAYEEDIFVLDELNQEFSEQARIFIAARDKLLSMPLTNKEQELLARHRELVKINAPKQDEVAQLFLDEDRTEALKLLFSSAIPGQLLVIKHLALMLDEYNKNSMAFIESMDKEFEANTQVYILLGVLLLVIGTIAIVIMLTRVSRKEELQLSQALSELAEQKFALDQHAIVCVTDVQGKITYANDRFCNLSGYSKEEIIGQNHRVLSSGKKDKAYWREMYRTIANGGVWSDDICNKAKDGRLYWVNAT
;
A
#
# COMPACT_ATOMS: atom_id res chain seq x y z
N MET A 1 -22.17 -37.95 -16.51
CA MET A 1 -21.35 -36.78 -16.90
C MET A 1 -21.84 -35.54 -16.16
N SER A 2 -21.19 -35.13 -15.06
CA SER A 2 -21.38 -33.78 -14.45
C SER A 2 -20.43 -33.45 -13.28
N ARG A 3 -19.64 -34.41 -12.76
CA ARG A 3 -18.80 -34.17 -11.55
C ARG A 3 -17.48 -33.41 -11.78
N PHE A 4 -17.02 -33.22 -13.02
CA PHE A 4 -15.72 -32.59 -13.29
C PHE A 4 -15.75 -31.05 -13.29
N GLY A 5 -16.90 -30.42 -13.48
CA GLY A 5 -17.00 -28.94 -13.48
C GLY A 5 -16.91 -28.28 -12.11
N GLY A 6 -17.22 -29.00 -11.02
CA GLY A 6 -17.31 -28.40 -9.68
C GLY A 6 -15.96 -28.11 -9.03
N VAL A 7 -14.93 -28.93 -9.28
CA VAL A 7 -13.66 -28.83 -8.54
C VAL A 7 -12.69 -27.82 -9.15
N PHE A 8 -12.78 -27.60 -10.47
CA PHE A 8 -12.02 -26.55 -11.16
C PHE A 8 -12.54 -25.14 -10.82
N ASN A 9 -13.83 -25.05 -10.46
CA ASN A 9 -14.45 -23.80 -10.03
C ASN A 9 -14.08 -23.44 -8.58
N ALA A 10 -13.94 -24.45 -7.71
CA ALA A 10 -13.58 -24.25 -6.30
C ALA A 10 -12.14 -23.71 -6.12
N SER A 11 -11.18 -24.16 -6.93
CA SER A 11 -9.81 -23.63 -6.87
C SER A 11 -9.75 -22.18 -7.32
N LYS A 12 -10.36 -21.81 -8.45
CA LYS A 12 -10.45 -20.42 -8.91
C LYS A 12 -11.14 -19.51 -7.90
N LEU A 13 -12.20 -20.01 -7.25
CA LEU A 13 -12.90 -19.29 -6.18
C LEU A 13 -11.99 -19.05 -4.97
N SER A 14 -11.22 -20.07 -4.55
CA SER A 14 -10.27 -19.92 -3.44
C SER A 14 -9.15 -18.91 -3.72
N LEU A 15 -8.64 -18.85 -4.96
CA LEU A 15 -7.66 -17.84 -5.39
C LEU A 15 -8.24 -16.45 -5.34
N LEU A 16 -9.45 -16.29 -5.87
CA LEU A 16 -10.17 -15.02 -5.87
C LEU A 16 -10.35 -14.52 -4.43
N VAL A 17 -10.72 -15.39 -3.49
CA VAL A 17 -10.90 -15.04 -2.08
C VAL A 17 -9.57 -14.59 -1.44
N VAL A 18 -8.45 -15.28 -1.70
CA VAL A 18 -7.14 -14.88 -1.18
C VAL A 18 -6.71 -13.54 -1.76
N ILE A 19 -6.86 -13.34 -3.07
CA ILE A 19 -6.50 -12.08 -3.73
C ILE A 19 -7.36 -10.94 -3.18
N ILE A 20 -8.68 -11.14 -3.08
CA ILE A 20 -9.60 -10.14 -2.51
C ILE A 20 -9.21 -9.84 -1.06
N GLY A 21 -8.88 -10.85 -0.25
CA GLY A 21 -8.44 -10.66 1.13
C GLY A 21 -7.17 -9.82 1.24
N VAL A 22 -6.17 -10.10 0.41
CA VAL A 22 -4.92 -9.31 0.36
C VAL A 22 -5.18 -7.89 -0.10
N LEU A 23 -6.03 -7.69 -1.12
CA LEU A 23 -6.40 -6.36 -1.61
C LEU A 23 -7.17 -5.55 -0.58
N LEU A 24 -8.09 -6.16 0.17
CA LEU A 24 -8.81 -5.51 1.26
C LEU A 24 -7.86 -5.14 2.41
N ALA A 25 -6.95 -6.04 2.78
CA ALA A 25 -5.94 -5.76 3.81
C ALA A 25 -5.00 -4.62 3.39
N ALA A 26 -4.52 -4.64 2.14
CA ALA A 26 -3.69 -3.57 1.58
C ALA A 26 -4.46 -2.23 1.54
N GLY A 27 -5.73 -2.25 1.09
CA GLY A 27 -6.59 -1.08 1.09
C GLY A 27 -6.81 -0.50 2.48
N TYR A 28 -7.00 -1.36 3.49
CA TYR A 28 -7.12 -0.94 4.88
C TYR A 28 -5.82 -0.31 5.41
N LEU A 29 -4.65 -0.90 5.14
CA LEU A 29 -3.36 -0.32 5.53
C LEU A 29 -3.12 1.05 4.89
N ILE A 30 -3.43 1.19 3.59
CA ILE A 30 -3.31 2.47 2.88
C ILE A 30 -4.25 3.51 3.50
N TYR A 31 -5.50 3.13 3.77
CA TYR A 31 -6.47 4.01 4.40
C TYR A 31 -6.02 4.46 5.80
N SER A 32 -5.61 3.51 6.65
CA SER A 32 -5.12 3.78 8.01
C SER A 32 -3.87 4.66 8.02
N SER A 33 -2.90 4.37 7.13
CA SER A 33 -1.71 5.20 6.98
C SER A 33 -2.05 6.62 6.53
N TYR A 34 -2.99 6.76 5.59
CA TYR A 34 -3.45 8.07 5.14
C TYR A 34 -4.20 8.83 6.23
N SER A 35 -5.07 8.16 7.00
CA SER A 35 -5.80 8.80 8.10
C SER A 35 -4.86 9.28 9.20
N ASP A 36 -3.84 8.48 9.56
CA ASP A 36 -2.85 8.86 10.56
C ASP A 36 -2.01 10.05 10.06
N ALA A 37 -1.53 9.99 8.82
CA ALA A 37 -0.82 11.10 8.19
C ALA A 37 -1.65 12.40 8.17
N ARG A 38 -2.96 12.26 7.92
CA ARG A 38 -3.88 13.41 7.93
C ARG A 38 -4.11 13.95 9.34
N SER A 39 -4.21 13.08 10.35
CA SER A 39 -4.34 13.50 11.76
C SER A 39 -3.10 14.27 12.21
N VAL A 40 -1.91 13.69 12.00
CA VAL A 40 -0.62 14.32 12.29
C VAL A 40 -0.51 15.68 11.60
N HIS A 41 -0.88 15.77 10.32
CA HIS A 41 -0.86 17.05 9.60
C HIS A 41 -1.80 18.10 10.20
N ASN A 42 -3.02 17.71 10.59
CA ASN A 42 -3.99 18.62 11.19
C ASN A 42 -3.52 19.12 12.57
N ASP A 43 -3.05 18.20 13.42
CA ASP A 43 -2.54 18.51 14.76
C ASP A 43 -1.31 19.42 14.68
N MET A 44 -0.39 19.11 13.76
CA MET A 44 0.79 19.92 13.48
C MET A 44 0.40 21.33 13.03
N THR A 45 -0.55 21.44 12.10
CA THR A 45 -1.00 22.75 11.59
C THR A 45 -1.62 23.61 12.68
N GLN A 46 -2.42 23.00 13.57
CA GLN A 46 -3.04 23.71 14.68
C GLN A 46 -1.99 24.17 15.69
N VAL A 47 -1.08 23.30 16.13
CA VAL A 47 -0.06 23.65 17.11
C VAL A 47 0.92 24.68 16.55
N ILE A 48 1.35 24.56 15.29
CA ILE A 48 2.19 25.57 14.63
C ILE A 48 1.47 26.92 14.60
N ARG A 49 0.18 26.94 14.26
CA ARG A 49 -0.60 28.18 14.23
C ARG A 49 -0.69 28.82 15.61
N ASP A 50 -0.95 28.04 16.65
CA ASP A 50 -1.03 28.52 18.03
C ASP A 50 0.32 29.07 18.50
N GLN A 51 1.41 28.33 18.27
CA GLN A 51 2.77 28.77 18.60
C GLN A 51 3.16 30.04 17.85
N GLN A 52 2.88 30.10 16.55
CA GLN A 52 3.11 31.30 15.74
C GLN A 52 2.32 32.50 16.26
N SER A 53 1.06 32.29 16.66
CA SER A 53 0.21 33.32 17.24
C SER A 53 0.81 33.88 18.54
N ARG A 54 1.32 33.02 19.43
CA ARG A 54 2.01 33.44 20.67
C ARG A 54 3.24 34.27 20.38
N ARG A 55 4.09 33.82 19.45
CA ARG A 55 5.30 34.55 19.02
C ARG A 55 4.96 35.94 18.49
N VAL A 56 3.92 36.05 17.67
CA VAL A 56 3.46 37.35 17.14
C VAL A 56 3.00 38.27 18.27
N GLN A 57 2.27 37.76 19.27
CA GLN A 57 1.85 38.59 20.41
C GLN A 57 3.06 39.09 21.22
N VAL A 58 4.02 38.21 21.53
CA VAL A 58 5.23 38.61 22.28
C VAL A 58 6.09 39.60 21.49
N ALA A 59 6.24 39.40 20.17
CA ALA A 59 6.93 40.35 19.31
C ALA A 59 6.25 41.72 19.30
N SER A 60 4.92 41.75 19.16
CA SER A 60 4.15 43.00 19.25
C SER A 60 4.32 43.70 20.60
N MET A 61 4.39 42.95 21.71
CA MET A 61 4.70 43.51 23.03
C MET A 61 6.12 44.09 23.10
N ILE A 62 7.11 43.46 22.47
CA ILE A 62 8.49 43.99 22.39
C ILE A 62 8.53 45.28 21.59
N ASP A 63 7.87 45.31 20.43
CA ASP A 63 7.85 46.48 19.55
C ASP A 63 7.16 47.65 20.23
N ALA A 64 5.96 47.44 20.79
CA ALA A 64 5.26 48.46 21.59
C ALA A 64 6.12 48.95 22.77
N SER A 65 6.86 48.05 23.43
CA SER A 65 7.76 48.38 24.53
C SER A 65 8.94 49.28 24.09
N ARG A 66 9.47 49.04 22.89
CA ARG A 66 10.54 49.85 22.29
C ARG A 66 10.03 51.21 21.84
N GLU A 67 8.90 51.23 21.14
CA GLU A 67 8.28 52.46 20.67
C GLU A 67 7.93 53.39 21.84
N ARG A 68 7.36 52.87 22.95
CA ARG A 68 7.15 53.69 24.17
C ARG A 68 8.43 54.34 24.68
N SER A 69 9.54 53.62 24.68
CA SER A 69 10.82 54.17 25.12
C SER A 69 11.32 55.26 24.17
N PHE A 70 11.13 55.04 22.87
CA PHE A 70 11.53 55.99 21.85
C PHE A 70 10.67 57.26 21.88
N THR A 71 9.37 57.14 22.11
CA THR A 71 8.46 58.29 22.30
C THR A 71 8.87 59.11 23.51
N LEU A 72 9.18 58.49 24.66
CA LEU A 72 9.69 59.23 25.82
C LEU A 72 11.03 59.93 25.54
N LEU A 73 11.92 59.30 24.75
CA LEU A 73 13.16 59.94 24.32
C LEU A 73 12.90 61.10 23.36
N LYS A 74 11.92 61.02 22.46
CA LYS A 74 11.50 62.15 21.61
C LYS A 74 10.99 63.32 22.45
N MET A 75 10.13 63.04 23.44
CA MET A 75 9.61 64.06 24.37
C MET A 75 10.73 64.79 25.12
N ALA A 76 11.85 64.12 25.39
CA ALA A 76 13.02 64.73 26.03
C ALA A 76 13.64 65.87 25.20
N TYR A 77 13.49 65.85 23.88
CA TYR A 77 14.06 66.84 22.95
C TYR A 77 13.03 67.83 22.37
N GLU A 78 11.74 67.61 22.62
CA GLU A 78 10.67 68.40 22.01
C GLU A 78 10.18 69.50 22.94
N GLU A 79 10.26 70.77 22.53
CA GLU A 79 9.90 71.94 23.35
C GLU A 79 8.46 72.41 23.14
N ASP A 80 7.83 72.08 22.01
CA ASP A 80 6.47 72.50 21.71
C ASP A 80 5.43 71.64 22.45
N ILE A 81 4.59 72.28 23.27
CA ILE A 81 3.56 71.62 24.07
C ILE A 81 2.51 70.87 23.23
N PHE A 82 2.17 71.36 22.04
CA PHE A 82 1.21 70.69 21.15
C PHE A 82 1.81 69.40 20.58
N VAL A 83 3.12 69.41 20.28
CA VAL A 83 3.83 68.22 19.82
C VAL A 83 4.01 67.23 20.97
N LEU A 84 4.27 67.71 22.20
CA LEU A 84 4.30 66.86 23.39
C LEU A 84 2.97 66.16 23.68
N ASP A 85 1.83 66.82 23.46
CA ASP A 85 0.51 66.17 23.57
C ASP A 85 0.34 65.06 22.52
N GLU A 86 0.71 65.31 21.26
CA GLU A 86 0.68 64.30 20.20
C GLU A 86 1.58 63.09 20.53
N LEU A 87 2.79 63.34 21.02
CA LEU A 87 3.70 62.29 21.49
C LEU A 87 3.13 61.52 22.68
N ASN A 88 2.46 62.19 23.62
CA ASN A 88 1.79 61.52 24.75
C ASN A 88 0.60 60.65 24.29
N GLN A 89 -0.12 61.06 23.24
CA GLN A 89 -1.15 60.23 22.60
C GLN A 89 -0.53 58.99 21.93
N GLU A 90 0.58 59.15 21.19
CA GLU A 90 1.35 58.05 20.60
C GLU A 90 1.84 57.07 21.69
N PHE A 91 2.40 57.59 22.78
CA PHE A 91 2.85 56.80 23.93
C PHE A 91 1.71 55.97 24.54
N SER A 92 0.53 56.58 24.69
CA SER A 92 -0.67 55.92 25.21
C SER A 92 -1.22 54.85 24.25
N GLU A 93 -1.11 55.07 22.93
CA GLU A 93 -1.49 54.06 21.92
C GLU A 93 -0.62 52.80 22.02
N GLN A 94 0.70 52.96 22.20
CA GLN A 94 1.59 51.81 22.37
C GLN A 94 1.26 50.99 23.63
N ALA A 95 0.80 51.64 24.71
CA ALA A 95 0.31 50.94 25.89
C ALA A 95 -0.95 50.08 25.57
N ARG A 96 -1.86 50.60 24.74
CA ARG A 96 -3.04 49.85 24.28
C ARG A 96 -2.65 48.65 23.42
N ILE A 97 -1.73 48.82 22.47
CA ILE A 97 -1.21 47.72 21.62
C ILE A 97 -0.60 46.62 22.49
N PHE A 98 0.22 47.00 23.47
CA PHE A 98 0.83 46.04 24.39
C PHE A 98 -0.22 45.25 25.19
N ILE A 99 -1.22 45.94 25.75
CA ILE A 99 -2.29 45.31 26.53
C ILE A 99 -3.10 44.34 25.66
N ALA A 100 -3.48 44.76 24.46
CA ALA A 100 -4.23 43.93 23.53
C ALA A 100 -3.45 42.66 23.16
N ALA A 101 -2.15 42.78 22.88
CA ALA A 101 -1.30 41.64 22.58
C ALA A 101 -1.17 40.67 23.77
N ARG A 102 -0.97 41.20 24.98
CA ARG A 102 -0.92 40.42 26.22
C ARG A 102 -2.23 39.69 26.49
N ASP A 103 -3.36 40.36 26.35
CA ASP A 103 -4.67 39.78 26.65
C ASP A 103 -5.01 38.68 25.64
N LYS A 104 -4.63 38.86 24.37
CA LYS A 104 -4.70 37.82 23.35
C LYS A 104 -3.77 36.64 23.66
N LEU A 105 -2.57 36.89 24.20
CA LEU A 105 -1.67 35.82 24.64
C LEU A 105 -2.25 35.02 25.81
N LEU A 106 -2.89 35.70 26.77
CA LEU A 106 -3.51 35.08 27.96
C LEU A 106 -4.79 34.29 27.64
N SER A 107 -5.45 34.54 26.52
CA SER A 107 -6.62 33.77 26.08
C SER A 107 -6.25 32.45 25.40
N MET A 108 -4.97 32.24 25.08
CA MET A 108 -4.46 30.99 24.51
C MET A 108 -4.14 29.98 25.62
N PRO A 109 -4.20 28.67 25.34
CA PRO A 109 -3.71 27.67 26.28
C PRO A 109 -2.20 27.84 26.49
N LEU A 110 -1.76 27.97 27.75
CA LEU A 110 -0.35 28.20 28.11
C LEU A 110 0.18 27.04 28.95
N THR A 111 1.42 26.64 28.71
CA THR A 111 2.14 25.66 29.54
C THR A 111 2.47 26.26 30.92
N ASN A 112 2.75 25.39 31.91
CA ASN A 112 3.17 25.84 33.24
C ASN A 112 4.39 26.77 33.19
N LYS A 113 5.32 26.51 32.27
CA LYS A 113 6.53 27.32 32.11
C LYS A 113 6.23 28.69 31.52
N GLU A 114 5.35 28.75 30.54
CA GLU A 114 4.89 30.00 29.92
C GLU A 114 4.11 30.86 30.94
N GLN A 115 3.27 30.23 31.77
CA GLN A 115 2.58 30.92 32.87
C GLN A 115 3.55 31.50 33.91
N GLU A 116 4.58 30.75 34.30
CA GLU A 116 5.63 31.23 35.22
C GLU A 116 6.36 32.45 34.64
N LEU A 117 6.73 32.39 33.36
CA LEU A 117 7.38 33.49 32.67
C LEU A 117 6.47 34.73 32.58
N LEU A 118 5.18 34.55 32.26
CA LEU A 118 4.23 35.65 32.23
C LEU A 118 3.99 36.27 33.61
N ALA A 119 3.99 35.47 34.68
CA ALA A 119 3.88 35.97 36.04
C ALA A 119 5.10 36.84 36.41
N ARG A 120 6.33 36.40 36.08
CA ARG A 120 7.54 37.20 36.27
C ARG A 120 7.53 38.49 35.45
N HIS A 121 7.08 38.40 34.21
CA HIS A 121 6.93 39.56 33.34
C HIS A 121 5.94 40.59 33.92
N ARG A 122 4.83 40.14 34.49
CA ARG A 122 3.83 41.01 35.14
C ARG A 122 4.44 41.84 36.26
N GLU A 123 5.29 41.24 37.10
CA GLU A 123 5.96 41.98 38.19
C GLU A 123 6.90 43.07 37.65
N LEU A 124 7.62 42.81 36.56
CA LEU A 124 8.48 43.81 35.91
C LEU A 124 7.65 44.99 35.36
N VAL A 125 6.55 44.69 34.68
CA VAL A 125 5.67 45.73 34.11
C VAL A 125 5.00 46.54 35.21
N LYS A 126 4.58 45.92 36.32
CA LYS A 126 3.95 46.58 37.46
C LYS A 126 4.85 47.66 38.09
N ILE A 127 6.17 47.43 38.07
CA ILE A 127 7.16 48.37 38.59
C ILE A 127 7.51 49.44 37.55
N ASN A 128 7.65 49.08 36.27
CA ASN A 128 8.17 49.98 35.26
C ASN A 128 7.11 50.88 34.61
N ALA A 129 5.91 50.37 34.35
CA ALA A 129 4.87 51.13 33.62
C ALA A 129 4.50 52.45 34.32
N PRO A 130 4.26 52.49 35.65
CA PRO A 130 3.94 53.75 36.33
C PRO A 130 5.04 54.80 36.22
N LYS A 131 6.30 54.37 36.20
CA LYS A 131 7.45 55.28 36.05
C LYS A 131 7.53 55.88 34.66
N GLN A 132 7.13 55.12 33.63
CA GLN A 132 7.05 55.65 32.27
C GLN A 132 5.90 56.67 32.15
N ASP A 133 4.75 56.36 32.75
CA ASP A 133 3.60 57.24 32.75
C ASP A 133 3.92 58.55 33.51
N GLU A 134 4.62 58.45 34.65
CA GLU A 134 5.10 59.60 35.43
C GLU A 134 6.08 60.48 34.63
N VAL A 135 7.02 59.89 33.90
CA VAL A 135 7.91 60.66 33.01
C VAL A 135 7.13 61.40 31.92
N ALA A 136 6.15 60.75 31.29
CA ALA A 136 5.32 61.39 30.26
C ALA A 136 4.55 62.59 30.83
N GLN A 137 3.98 62.45 32.04
CA GLN A 137 3.30 63.54 32.73
C GLN A 137 4.25 64.69 33.11
N LEU A 138 5.43 64.39 33.66
CA LEU A 138 6.41 65.43 34.01
C LEU A 138 6.87 66.26 32.79
N PHE A 139 6.92 65.67 31.59
CA PHE A 139 7.18 66.43 30.37
C PHE A 139 6.02 67.37 29.99
N LEU A 140 4.77 66.95 30.19
CA LEU A 140 3.58 67.79 29.96
C LEU A 140 3.44 68.90 31.01
N ASP A 141 3.84 68.64 32.25
CA ASP A 141 3.88 69.60 33.35
C ASP A 141 5.09 70.56 33.29
N GLU A 142 5.89 70.47 32.23
CA GLU A 142 7.12 71.25 31.98
C GLU A 142 8.26 71.04 33.01
N ASP A 143 8.17 70.07 33.93
CA ASP A 143 9.25 69.70 34.86
C ASP A 143 10.29 68.78 34.20
N ARG A 144 11.03 69.34 33.25
CA ARG A 144 12.06 68.63 32.48
C ARG A 144 13.18 68.05 33.32
N THR A 145 13.54 68.71 34.43
CA THR A 145 14.70 68.27 35.23
C THR A 145 14.40 66.95 35.91
N GLU A 146 13.23 66.85 36.56
CA GLU A 146 12.83 65.60 37.18
C GLU A 146 12.42 64.55 36.13
N ALA A 147 11.79 64.96 35.01
CA ALA A 147 11.46 64.05 33.90
C ALA A 147 12.71 63.34 33.35
N LEU A 148 13.77 64.09 33.02
CA LEU A 148 15.02 63.52 32.50
C LEU A 148 15.72 62.62 33.53
N LYS A 149 15.73 63.04 34.80
CA LYS A 149 16.31 62.25 35.89
C LYS A 149 15.58 60.91 36.05
N LEU A 150 14.25 60.91 36.10
CA LEU A 150 13.45 59.69 36.23
C LEU A 150 13.55 58.80 34.96
N LEU A 151 13.57 59.43 33.79
CA LEU A 151 13.70 58.76 32.48
C LEU A 151 14.97 57.89 32.43
N PHE A 152 16.13 58.49 32.71
CA PHE A 152 17.41 57.80 32.57
C PHE A 152 17.80 56.95 33.79
N SER A 153 17.39 57.34 35.01
CA SER A 153 17.73 56.58 36.21
C SER A 153 16.86 55.34 36.40
N SER A 154 15.62 55.35 35.89
CA SER A 154 14.69 54.24 36.13
C SER A 154 13.82 53.82 34.95
N ALA A 155 13.20 54.74 34.21
CA ALA A 155 12.18 54.35 33.21
C ALA A 155 12.78 53.58 32.02
N ILE A 156 13.91 54.03 31.47
CA ILE A 156 14.64 53.34 30.40
C ILE A 156 15.31 52.06 30.90
N PRO A 157 16.10 52.05 32.00
CA PRO A 157 16.69 50.82 32.51
C PRO A 157 15.66 49.74 32.88
N GLY A 158 14.54 50.11 33.51
CA GLY A 158 13.47 49.17 33.83
C GLY A 158 12.81 48.61 32.58
N GLN A 159 12.65 49.41 31.53
CA GLN A 159 12.10 48.95 30.25
C GLN A 159 13.04 48.00 29.50
N LEU A 160 14.35 48.19 29.60
CA LEU A 160 15.33 47.23 29.08
C LEU A 160 15.18 45.86 29.77
N LEU A 161 14.88 45.81 31.06
CA LEU A 161 14.61 44.55 31.76
C LEU A 161 13.30 43.90 31.27
N VAL A 162 12.25 44.69 31.03
CA VAL A 162 10.98 44.23 30.47
C VAL A 162 11.19 43.61 29.08
N ILE A 163 11.90 44.30 28.18
CA ILE A 163 12.22 43.83 26.83
C ILE A 163 13.09 42.58 26.88
N LYS A 164 14.12 42.54 27.74
CA LYS A 164 14.96 41.36 27.93
C LYS A 164 14.15 40.14 28.36
N HIS A 165 13.20 40.32 29.27
CA HIS A 165 12.32 39.24 29.70
C HIS A 165 11.39 38.77 28.57
N LEU A 166 10.84 39.69 27.77
CA LEU A 166 10.05 39.32 26.58
C LEU A 166 10.87 38.55 25.55
N ALA A 167 12.13 38.91 25.34
CA ALA A 167 13.04 38.18 24.47
C ALA A 167 13.31 36.76 24.97
N LEU A 168 13.45 36.56 26.30
CA LEU A 168 13.56 35.22 26.89
C LEU A 168 12.29 34.39 26.68
N MET A 169 11.11 35.01 26.80
CA MET A 169 9.85 34.33 26.49
C MET A 169 9.79 33.91 25.02
N LEU A 170 10.20 34.80 24.10
CA LEU A 170 10.23 34.49 22.67
C LEU A 170 11.18 33.33 22.34
N ASP A 171 12.34 33.27 23.00
CA ASP A 171 13.28 32.14 22.88
C ASP A 171 12.67 30.81 23.38
N GLU A 172 11.96 30.85 24.51
CA GLU A 172 11.24 29.68 25.03
C GLU A 172 10.17 29.17 24.06
N TYR A 173 9.36 30.07 23.48
CA TYR A 173 8.35 29.70 22.46
C TYR A 173 9.00 29.07 21.21
N ASN A 174 10.17 29.56 20.78
CA ASN A 174 10.90 28.99 19.66
C ASN A 174 11.40 27.57 19.96
N LYS A 175 11.94 27.33 21.17
CA LYS A 175 12.41 26.01 21.60
C LYS A 175 11.29 24.99 21.68
N ASN A 176 10.17 25.35 22.30
CA ASN A 176 9.01 24.46 22.42
C ASN A 176 8.44 24.06 21.04
N SER A 177 8.43 25.00 20.09
CA SER A 177 7.99 24.73 18.72
C SER A 177 8.87 23.69 18.01
N MET A 178 10.20 23.81 18.13
CA MET A 178 11.14 22.87 17.52
C MET A 178 11.06 21.48 18.13
N ALA A 179 10.98 21.38 19.46
CA ALA A 179 10.86 20.10 20.15
C ALA A 179 9.56 19.38 19.80
N PHE A 180 8.46 20.14 19.64
CA PHE A 180 7.18 19.59 19.20
C PHE A 180 7.26 19.03 17.77
N ILE A 181 7.79 19.81 16.83
CA ILE A 181 7.96 19.37 15.43
C ILE A 181 8.82 18.09 15.37
N GLU A 182 9.95 18.07 16.09
CA GLU A 182 10.82 16.88 16.12
C GLU A 182 10.12 15.65 16.71
N SER A 183 9.29 15.84 17.73
CA SER A 183 8.53 14.72 18.33
C SER A 183 7.49 14.16 17.36
N MET A 184 6.80 15.01 16.60
CA MET A 184 5.82 14.58 15.60
C MET A 184 6.47 13.89 14.41
N ASP A 185 7.60 14.41 13.93
CA ASP A 185 8.35 13.78 12.83
C ASP A 185 8.79 12.36 13.21
N LYS A 186 9.29 12.16 14.44
CA LYS A 186 9.66 10.82 14.93
C LYS A 186 8.48 9.87 15.02
N GLU A 187 7.34 10.32 15.51
CA GLU A 187 6.13 9.50 15.59
C GLU A 187 5.61 9.12 14.20
N PHE A 188 5.61 10.08 13.27
CA PHE A 188 5.23 9.85 11.89
C PHE A 188 6.15 8.84 11.19
N GLU A 189 7.48 8.96 11.37
CA GLU A 189 8.44 8.01 10.83
C GLU A 189 8.22 6.59 11.38
N ALA A 190 8.01 6.45 12.69
CA ALA A 190 7.76 5.16 13.32
C ALA A 190 6.49 4.50 12.78
N ASN A 191 5.39 5.25 12.68
CA ASN A 191 4.13 4.74 12.14
C ASN A 191 4.27 4.35 10.66
N THR A 192 4.95 5.18 9.87
CA THR A 192 5.22 4.90 8.45
C THR A 192 6.03 3.62 8.27
N GLN A 193 7.05 3.38 9.11
CA GLN A 193 7.83 2.15 9.08
C GLN A 193 6.96 0.92 9.38
N VAL A 194 6.05 0.99 10.36
CA VAL A 194 5.12 -0.10 10.68
C VAL A 194 4.24 -0.44 9.46
N TYR A 195 3.66 0.55 8.80
CA TYR A 195 2.83 0.32 7.62
C TYR A 195 3.60 -0.28 6.45
N ILE A 196 4.84 0.17 6.20
CA ILE A 196 5.71 -0.42 5.17
C ILE A 196 6.00 -1.89 5.50
N LEU A 197 6.36 -2.20 6.75
CA LEU A 197 6.64 -3.58 7.18
C LEU A 197 5.41 -4.49 7.04
N LEU A 198 4.23 -4.02 7.43
CA LEU A 198 2.97 -4.74 7.23
C LEU A 198 2.64 -4.96 5.75
N GLY A 199 2.89 -3.96 4.91
CA GLY A 199 2.73 -4.07 3.45
C GLY A 199 3.66 -5.12 2.84
N VAL A 200 4.94 -5.11 3.21
CA VAL A 200 5.92 -6.12 2.76
C VAL A 200 5.51 -7.52 3.25
N LEU A 201 5.09 -7.65 4.51
CA LEU A 201 4.61 -8.92 5.06
C LEU A 201 3.39 -9.46 4.29
N LEU A 202 2.41 -8.60 3.97
CA LEU A 202 1.25 -8.99 3.15
C LEU A 202 1.65 -9.45 1.75
N LEU A 203 2.62 -8.79 1.11
CA LEU A 203 3.14 -9.22 -0.19
C LEU A 203 3.82 -10.59 -0.12
N VAL A 204 4.62 -10.84 0.92
CA VAL A 204 5.27 -12.14 1.13
C VAL A 204 4.23 -13.24 1.37
N ILE A 205 3.24 -13.00 2.24
CA ILE A 205 2.17 -13.98 2.50
C ILE A 205 1.36 -14.25 1.23
N GLY A 206 1.00 -13.20 0.48
CA GLY A 206 0.27 -13.32 -0.78
C GLY A 206 1.03 -14.12 -1.83
N THR A 207 2.32 -13.87 -2.01
CA THR A 207 3.17 -14.62 -2.96
C THR A 207 3.32 -16.08 -2.57
N ILE A 208 3.56 -16.39 -1.29
CA ILE A 208 3.62 -17.77 -0.78
C ILE A 208 2.29 -18.49 -1.03
N ALA A 209 1.16 -17.86 -0.74
CA ALA A 209 -0.16 -18.45 -0.95
C ALA A 209 -0.41 -18.76 -2.44
N ILE A 210 -0.05 -17.85 -3.34
CA ILE A 210 -0.15 -18.06 -4.79
C ILE A 210 0.73 -19.25 -5.23
N VAL A 211 1.97 -19.33 -4.78
CA VAL A 211 2.90 -20.42 -5.13
C VAL A 211 2.39 -21.78 -4.63
N ILE A 212 1.97 -21.87 -3.37
CA ILE A 212 1.37 -23.10 -2.81
C ILE A 212 0.15 -23.52 -3.61
N MET A 213 -0.67 -22.56 -4.04
CA MET A 213 -1.87 -22.87 -4.80
C MET A 213 -1.55 -23.35 -6.22
N LEU A 214 -0.66 -22.67 -6.94
CA LEU A 214 -0.21 -23.05 -8.28
C LEU A 214 0.37 -24.47 -8.27
N THR A 215 1.24 -24.77 -7.31
CA THR A 215 1.83 -26.11 -7.17
C THR A 215 0.79 -27.18 -6.86
N ARG A 216 -0.25 -26.88 -6.07
CA ARG A 216 -1.38 -27.80 -5.83
C ARG A 216 -2.22 -28.07 -7.08
N VAL A 217 -2.48 -27.04 -7.88
CA VAL A 217 -3.24 -27.19 -9.13
C VAL A 217 -2.44 -28.04 -10.12
N SER A 218 -1.16 -27.73 -10.34
CA SER A 218 -0.31 -28.48 -11.27
C SER A 218 -0.16 -29.97 -10.88
N ARG A 219 0.07 -30.27 -9.59
CA ARG A 219 0.14 -31.66 -9.11
C ARG A 219 -1.15 -32.44 -9.35
N LYS A 220 -2.30 -31.78 -9.26
CA LYS A 220 -3.59 -32.41 -9.48
C LYS A 220 -3.80 -32.78 -10.95
N GLU A 221 -3.44 -31.88 -11.86
CA GLU A 221 -3.51 -32.12 -13.30
C GLU A 221 -2.56 -33.26 -13.71
N GLU A 222 -1.34 -33.27 -13.18
CA GLU A 222 -0.36 -34.33 -13.43
C GLU A 222 -0.87 -35.70 -12.96
N LEU A 223 -1.47 -35.76 -11.75
CA LEU A 223 -2.04 -37.00 -11.23
C LEU A 223 -3.22 -37.49 -12.08
N GLN A 224 -4.11 -36.59 -12.51
CA GLN A 224 -5.24 -36.96 -13.36
C GLN A 224 -4.79 -37.48 -14.73
N LEU A 225 -3.79 -36.85 -15.33
CA LEU A 225 -3.21 -37.32 -16.59
C LEU A 225 -2.55 -38.69 -16.42
N SER A 226 -1.77 -38.88 -15.36
CA SER A 226 -1.12 -40.16 -15.06
C SER A 226 -2.15 -41.28 -14.84
N GLN A 227 -3.25 -41.01 -14.11
CA GLN A 227 -4.34 -41.96 -13.93
C GLN A 227 -5.02 -42.32 -15.26
N ALA A 228 -5.37 -41.32 -16.09
CA ALA A 228 -5.99 -41.56 -17.39
C ALA A 228 -5.09 -42.37 -18.33
N LEU A 229 -3.78 -42.13 -18.30
CA LEU A 229 -2.80 -42.93 -19.07
C LEU A 229 -2.70 -44.37 -18.54
N SER A 230 -2.74 -44.57 -17.22
CA SER A 230 -2.74 -45.91 -16.61
C SER A 230 -4.00 -46.70 -16.98
N GLU A 231 -5.18 -46.07 -16.86
CA GLU A 231 -6.45 -46.70 -17.24
C GLU A 231 -6.47 -47.08 -18.73
N LEU A 232 -5.97 -46.21 -19.61
CA LEU A 232 -5.85 -46.51 -21.04
C LEU A 232 -4.88 -47.67 -21.31
N ALA A 233 -3.76 -47.71 -20.59
CA ALA A 233 -2.79 -48.79 -20.69
C ALA A 233 -3.37 -50.14 -20.22
N GLU A 234 -4.14 -50.14 -19.14
CA GLU A 234 -4.85 -51.32 -18.63
C GLU A 234 -5.92 -51.81 -19.59
N GLN A 235 -6.74 -50.91 -20.15
CA GLN A 235 -7.74 -51.25 -21.17
C GLN A 235 -7.08 -51.85 -22.41
N LYS A 236 -6.00 -51.24 -22.89
CA LYS A 236 -5.21 -51.76 -24.01
C LYS A 236 -4.66 -53.16 -23.70
N PHE A 237 -4.08 -53.34 -22.52
CA PHE A 237 -3.54 -54.63 -22.09
C PHE A 237 -4.64 -55.70 -22.03
N ALA A 238 -5.79 -55.41 -21.42
CA ALA A 238 -6.92 -56.33 -21.37
C ALA A 238 -7.40 -56.70 -22.78
N LEU A 239 -7.51 -55.72 -23.69
CA LEU A 239 -7.88 -55.98 -25.08
C LEU A 239 -6.85 -56.86 -25.79
N ASP A 240 -5.55 -56.58 -25.62
CA ASP A 240 -4.47 -57.37 -26.21
C ASP A 240 -4.42 -58.81 -25.67
N GLN A 241 -4.84 -59.02 -24.42
CA GLN A 241 -4.91 -60.33 -23.78
C GLN A 241 -6.16 -61.14 -24.10
N HIS A 242 -7.23 -60.55 -24.67
CA HIS A 242 -8.50 -61.27 -24.90
C HIS A 242 -8.97 -61.27 -26.35
N ALA A 243 -8.61 -60.27 -27.15
CA ALA A 243 -9.01 -60.16 -28.55
C ALA A 243 -7.82 -60.34 -29.50
N ILE A 244 -8.10 -60.75 -30.75
CA ILE A 244 -7.13 -60.69 -31.83
C ILE A 244 -7.26 -59.30 -32.45
N VAL A 245 -6.22 -58.47 -32.33
CA VAL A 245 -6.27 -57.07 -32.77
C VAL A 245 -5.19 -56.81 -33.81
N CYS A 246 -5.63 -56.24 -34.92
CA CYS A 246 -4.78 -55.72 -35.98
C CYS A 246 -5.32 -54.36 -36.40
N VAL A 247 -4.44 -53.38 -36.55
CA VAL A 247 -4.78 -52.06 -37.07
C VAL A 247 -4.05 -51.87 -38.38
N THR A 248 -4.77 -51.37 -39.38
CA THR A 248 -4.20 -51.04 -40.68
C THR A 248 -4.34 -49.56 -40.98
N ASP A 249 -3.49 -49.03 -41.85
CA ASP A 249 -3.75 -47.75 -42.52
C ASP A 249 -4.87 -47.89 -43.56
N VAL A 250 -5.25 -46.77 -44.19
CA VAL A 250 -6.30 -46.71 -45.21
C VAL A 250 -6.00 -47.52 -46.47
N GLN A 251 -4.75 -47.94 -46.69
CA GLN A 251 -4.34 -48.78 -47.82
C GLN A 251 -4.31 -50.28 -47.45
N GLY A 252 -4.66 -50.61 -46.20
CA GLY A 252 -4.64 -51.96 -45.66
C GLY A 252 -3.25 -52.42 -45.23
N LYS A 253 -2.28 -51.51 -45.05
CA LYS A 253 -0.96 -51.84 -44.49
C LYS A 253 -1.08 -51.96 -42.98
N ILE A 254 -0.64 -53.07 -42.42
CA ILE A 254 -0.70 -53.32 -40.98
C ILE A 254 0.25 -52.36 -40.25
N THR A 255 -0.27 -51.58 -39.32
CA THR A 255 0.48 -50.62 -38.49
C THR A 255 0.61 -51.09 -37.04
N TYR A 256 -0.28 -51.98 -36.60
CA TYR A 256 -0.23 -52.61 -35.27
C TYR A 256 -0.80 -54.03 -35.34
N ALA A 257 -0.20 -54.96 -34.60
CA ALA A 257 -0.69 -56.31 -34.40
C ALA A 257 -0.33 -56.76 -32.98
N ASN A 258 -1.32 -57.28 -32.24
CA ASN A 258 -1.09 -57.79 -30.90
C ASN A 258 -0.55 -59.24 -30.91
N ASP A 259 -0.10 -59.74 -29.75
CA ASP A 259 0.53 -61.05 -29.67
C ASP A 259 -0.41 -62.19 -30.06
N ARG A 260 -1.72 -62.05 -29.77
CA ARG A 260 -2.73 -63.03 -30.19
C ARG A 260 -2.86 -63.11 -31.72
N PHE A 261 -2.80 -61.98 -32.40
CA PHE A 261 -2.79 -61.94 -33.87
C PHE A 261 -1.53 -62.63 -34.43
N CYS A 262 -0.36 -62.34 -33.88
CA CYS A 262 0.89 -62.99 -34.26
C CYS A 262 0.85 -64.50 -34.02
N ASN A 263 0.40 -64.93 -32.84
CA ASN A 263 0.29 -66.34 -32.47
C ASN A 263 -0.69 -67.12 -33.36
N LEU A 264 -1.82 -66.51 -33.73
CA LEU A 264 -2.80 -67.16 -34.59
C LEU A 264 -2.34 -67.22 -36.05
N SER A 265 -1.80 -66.10 -36.56
CA SER A 265 -1.37 -65.98 -37.96
C SER A 265 -0.03 -66.67 -38.25
N GLY A 266 0.80 -66.92 -37.23
CA GLY A 266 2.13 -67.51 -37.35
C GLY A 266 3.21 -66.54 -37.84
N TYR A 267 2.89 -65.24 -37.94
CA TYR A 267 3.86 -64.20 -38.27
C TYR A 267 4.37 -63.50 -37.01
N SER A 268 5.67 -63.22 -36.96
CA SER A 268 6.23 -62.31 -35.95
C SER A 268 5.80 -60.86 -36.23
N LYS A 269 5.90 -59.98 -35.23
CA LYS A 269 5.56 -58.55 -35.39
C LYS A 269 6.42 -57.91 -36.47
N GLU A 270 7.70 -58.23 -36.50
CA GLU A 270 8.68 -57.68 -37.43
C GLU A 270 8.36 -58.06 -38.88
N GLU A 271 7.77 -59.25 -39.09
CA GLU A 271 7.39 -59.74 -40.41
C GLU A 271 6.05 -59.19 -40.89
N ILE A 272 5.10 -58.95 -39.98
CA ILE A 272 3.71 -58.64 -40.32
C ILE A 272 3.43 -57.14 -40.31
N ILE A 273 4.10 -56.37 -39.45
CA ILE A 273 3.99 -54.91 -39.43
C ILE A 273 4.58 -54.37 -40.74
N GLY A 274 3.80 -53.53 -41.41
CA GLY A 274 4.14 -52.95 -42.70
C GLY A 274 3.76 -53.81 -43.90
N GLN A 275 3.31 -55.05 -43.71
CA GLN A 275 2.71 -55.86 -44.77
C GLN A 275 1.27 -55.45 -45.02
N ASN A 276 0.77 -55.70 -46.23
CA ASN A 276 -0.64 -55.51 -46.50
C ASN A 276 -1.46 -56.69 -45.96
N HIS A 277 -2.59 -56.43 -45.31
CA HIS A 277 -3.45 -57.43 -44.66
C HIS A 277 -3.87 -58.58 -45.59
N ARG A 278 -3.85 -58.36 -46.92
CA ARG A 278 -4.06 -59.42 -47.93
C ARG A 278 -3.10 -60.61 -47.84
N VAL A 279 -1.97 -60.48 -47.14
CA VAL A 279 -1.03 -61.58 -46.89
C VAL A 279 -1.71 -62.79 -46.21
N LEU A 280 -2.76 -62.53 -45.42
CA LEU A 280 -3.56 -63.56 -44.75
C LEU A 280 -4.68 -64.15 -45.62
N SER A 281 -4.82 -63.72 -46.88
CA SER A 281 -5.92 -64.17 -47.73
C SER A 281 -5.84 -65.67 -48.03
N SER A 282 -6.95 -66.38 -47.77
CA SER A 282 -7.12 -67.78 -48.15
C SER A 282 -7.55 -67.99 -49.60
N GLY A 283 -7.94 -66.92 -50.30
CA GLY A 283 -8.53 -66.99 -51.64
C GLY A 283 -9.99 -67.47 -51.69
N LYS A 284 -10.65 -67.71 -50.53
CA LYS A 284 -12.05 -68.20 -50.50
C LYS A 284 -13.13 -67.15 -50.76
N LYS A 285 -12.83 -65.87 -50.54
CA LYS A 285 -13.73 -64.74 -50.83
C LYS A 285 -13.18 -63.97 -52.03
N ASP A 286 -14.06 -63.54 -52.93
CA ASP A 286 -13.66 -62.88 -54.18
C ASP A 286 -13.26 -61.40 -53.96
N LYS A 287 -12.79 -60.75 -55.03
CA LYS A 287 -12.39 -59.33 -54.97
C LYS A 287 -13.57 -58.39 -54.75
N ALA A 288 -14.79 -58.78 -55.12
CA ALA A 288 -15.99 -57.95 -54.95
C ALA A 288 -16.38 -57.86 -53.48
N TYR A 289 -16.29 -58.97 -52.75
CA TYR A 289 -16.49 -59.05 -51.30
C TYR A 289 -15.56 -58.11 -50.52
N TRP A 290 -14.24 -58.20 -50.78
CA TRP A 290 -13.29 -57.32 -50.10
C TRP A 290 -13.50 -55.84 -50.45
N ARG A 291 -13.91 -55.55 -51.68
CA ARG A 291 -14.24 -54.17 -52.11
C ARG A 291 -15.44 -53.62 -51.32
N GLU A 292 -16.44 -54.44 -51.03
CA GLU A 292 -17.59 -54.05 -50.20
C GLU A 292 -17.18 -53.76 -48.76
N MET A 293 -16.37 -54.65 -48.15
CA MET A 293 -15.81 -54.44 -46.82
C MET A 293 -15.04 -53.13 -46.75
N TYR A 294 -14.07 -52.92 -47.65
CA TYR A 294 -13.26 -51.69 -47.67
C TYR A 294 -14.11 -50.44 -47.89
N ARG A 295 -15.17 -50.51 -48.72
CA ARG A 295 -16.10 -49.39 -48.90
C ARG A 295 -16.88 -49.09 -47.61
N THR A 296 -17.32 -50.13 -46.91
CA THR A 296 -18.06 -50.00 -45.64
C THR A 296 -17.21 -49.27 -44.59
N ILE A 297 -15.97 -49.73 -44.37
CA ILE A 297 -15.08 -49.12 -43.36
C ILE A 297 -14.57 -47.74 -43.78
N ALA A 298 -14.32 -47.50 -45.09
CA ALA A 298 -13.89 -46.19 -45.58
C ALA A 298 -14.96 -45.11 -45.41
N ASN A 299 -16.24 -45.50 -45.38
CA ASN A 299 -17.37 -44.61 -45.09
C ASN A 299 -17.65 -44.44 -43.58
N GLY A 300 -16.76 -44.95 -42.71
CA GLY A 300 -16.92 -44.90 -41.24
C GLY A 300 -17.90 -45.92 -40.68
N GLY A 301 -18.34 -46.90 -41.47
CA GLY A 301 -19.21 -47.99 -41.02
C GLY A 301 -18.43 -49.10 -40.32
N VAL A 302 -19.08 -49.79 -39.39
CA VAL A 302 -18.55 -51.03 -38.79
C VAL A 302 -18.94 -52.20 -39.70
N TRP A 303 -17.99 -53.07 -40.01
CA TRP A 303 -18.21 -54.24 -40.85
C TRP A 303 -17.90 -55.50 -40.06
N SER A 304 -18.74 -56.54 -40.13
CA SER A 304 -18.48 -57.81 -39.45
C SER A 304 -18.90 -59.00 -40.29
N ASP A 305 -18.04 -60.02 -40.38
CA ASP A 305 -18.33 -61.31 -41.01
C ASP A 305 -17.32 -62.38 -40.54
N ASP A 306 -17.65 -63.64 -40.76
CA ASP A 306 -16.73 -64.77 -40.58
C ASP A 306 -15.84 -64.91 -41.82
N ILE A 307 -14.53 -64.73 -41.60
CA ILE A 307 -13.52 -64.84 -42.67
C ILE A 307 -12.59 -66.02 -42.43
N CYS A 308 -12.31 -66.74 -43.52
CA CYS A 308 -11.28 -67.77 -43.55
C CYS A 308 -9.96 -67.11 -43.96
N ASN A 309 -8.98 -67.09 -43.05
CA ASN A 309 -7.63 -66.62 -43.31
C ASN A 309 -6.66 -67.80 -43.45
N LYS A 310 -5.49 -67.54 -44.00
CA LYS A 310 -4.38 -68.48 -44.16
C LYS A 310 -3.18 -67.98 -43.33
N ALA A 311 -2.70 -68.83 -42.44
CA ALA A 311 -1.50 -68.59 -41.63
C ALA A 311 -0.22 -68.76 -42.48
N LYS A 312 0.91 -68.32 -41.93
CA LYS A 312 2.24 -68.38 -42.58
C LYS A 312 2.62 -69.80 -43.02
N ASP A 313 2.26 -70.79 -42.21
CA ASP A 313 2.50 -72.22 -42.45
C ASP A 313 1.50 -72.86 -43.45
N GLY A 314 0.55 -72.07 -43.98
CA GLY A 314 -0.49 -72.51 -44.90
C GLY A 314 -1.77 -73.03 -44.23
N ARG A 315 -1.83 -73.11 -42.89
CA ARG A 315 -3.02 -73.53 -42.15
C ARG A 315 -4.16 -72.54 -42.35
N LEU A 316 -5.36 -73.04 -42.62
CA LEU A 316 -6.56 -72.22 -42.68
C LEU A 316 -7.18 -72.09 -41.29
N TYR A 317 -7.59 -70.88 -40.93
CA TYR A 317 -8.29 -70.60 -39.68
C TYR A 317 -9.43 -69.62 -39.94
N TRP A 318 -10.50 -69.74 -39.15
CA TRP A 318 -11.66 -68.85 -39.23
C TRP A 318 -11.62 -67.85 -38.09
N VAL A 319 -11.91 -66.59 -38.40
CA VAL A 319 -12.10 -65.53 -37.41
C VAL A 319 -13.43 -64.84 -37.68
N ASN A 320 -14.18 -64.61 -36.60
CA ASN A 320 -15.26 -63.65 -36.62
C ASN A 320 -14.61 -62.26 -36.50
N ALA A 321 -14.60 -61.51 -37.61
CA ALA A 321 -13.99 -60.20 -37.66
C ALA A 321 -15.07 -59.12 -37.52
N THR A 322 -14.72 -58.02 -36.87
CA THR A 322 -15.54 -56.80 -36.71
C THR A 322 -14.64 -55.57 -36.84
#